data_AF-A0A9D4N5B8-F1
#
_entry.id   AF-A0A9D4N5B8-F1
#
_cell.length_a   1.000
_cell.length_b   1.000
_cell.length_c   1.000
_cell.angle_alpha   90.00
_cell.angle_beta   90.00
_cell.angle_gamma   90.00
#
_symmetry.space_group_name_H-M   'P 1'
#
loop_
_entity.id
_entity.type
_entity.pdbx_description
1 polymer ?
#
loop_
_entity_poly.entity_id
_entity_poly.type
_entity_poly.pdbx_seq_one_letter_code
_entity_poly.pdbx_strand_id
1 'polypeptide(L)'
;ESFMPSNNHVRLVRLLLKHLHYFVNSVEPEIVASPYSTAETAPLDEFKRSLLPMLLQKKIYCYLRHGFERWPLDSSFRLMLETWLTFIQPWRYKDPENISQQHKETERVDDVWFPFIRDNFLFYSAMFEEFVQRAKRMHLTSLQHAYIIFRVAKVFSLPGFPQMLREVERLMYNSGYRQHQDLGGSCIAPDLTAILRVQISDLERPDFQYINLFGRQTDAEIHAAKSALEATVQEPEKKSEKSGFAAFFDMSSYFEDNSKAYGDMSVVEVKKVINHLEQTVTHFCQLFGVSLSAVN
;
A
#
# COMPACT_ATOMS: atom_id res chain seq x y z
N GLU A 1 -4.74 17.63 25.16
CA GLU A 1 -4.73 16.15 25.14
C GLU A 1 -4.90 15.68 23.70
N SER A 2 -4.02 14.82 23.20
CA SER A 2 -4.17 14.25 21.86
C SER A 2 -5.17 13.10 21.92
N PHE A 3 -6.38 13.33 21.41
CA PHE A 3 -7.39 12.28 21.28
C PHE A 3 -6.87 11.13 20.41
N MET A 4 -6.95 9.89 20.91
CA MET A 4 -6.76 8.67 20.15
C MET A 4 -8.13 8.00 19.93
N PRO A 5 -8.55 7.74 18.68
CA PRO A 5 -9.82 7.10 18.43
C PRO A 5 -9.80 5.67 18.96
N SER A 6 -10.87 5.25 19.64
CA SER A 6 -11.01 3.86 20.09
C SER A 6 -11.11 2.89 18.91
N ASN A 7 -10.85 1.60 19.15
CA ASN A 7 -11.01 0.55 18.13
C ASN A 7 -12.40 0.57 17.46
N ASN A 8 -13.46 0.90 18.19
CA ASN A 8 -14.80 0.99 17.61
C ASN A 8 -14.92 2.18 16.65
N HIS A 9 -14.31 3.34 16.97
CA HIS A 9 -14.28 4.47 16.05
C HIS A 9 -13.55 4.11 14.75
N VAL A 10 -12.39 3.45 14.83
CA VAL A 10 -11.65 3.04 13.63
C VAL A 10 -12.46 2.05 12.78
N ARG A 11 -13.17 1.10 13.41
CA ARG A 11 -14.09 0.18 12.70
C ARG A 11 -15.21 0.92 11.98
N LEU A 12 -15.82 1.92 12.63
CA LEU A 12 -16.88 2.73 12.02
C LEU A 12 -16.36 3.55 10.85
N VAL A 13 -15.19 4.18 10.99
CA VAL A 13 -14.53 4.90 9.88
C VAL A 13 -14.26 3.93 8.73
N ARG A 14 -13.73 2.74 9.01
CA ARG A 14 -13.50 1.73 7.98
C ARG A 14 -14.78 1.30 7.27
N LEU A 15 -15.88 1.10 8.00
CA LEU A 15 -17.18 0.78 7.40
C LEU A 15 -17.68 1.92 6.51
N LEU A 16 -17.56 3.17 6.96
CA LEU A 16 -17.89 4.34 6.17
C LEU A 16 -17.10 4.36 4.85
N LEU A 17 -15.79 4.12 4.89
CA LEU A 17 -14.95 4.07 3.69
C LEU A 17 -15.40 2.98 2.70
N LYS A 18 -15.77 1.80 3.20
CA LYS A 18 -16.31 0.73 2.34
C LYS A 18 -17.58 1.19 1.62
N HIS A 19 -18.55 1.72 2.38
CA HIS A 19 -19.81 2.20 1.83
C HIS A 19 -19.61 3.37 0.86
N LEU A 20 -18.62 4.20 1.12
CA LEU A 20 -18.24 5.30 0.25
C LEU A 20 -17.71 4.79 -1.10
N HIS A 21 -16.82 3.78 -1.10
CA HIS A 21 -16.38 3.16 -2.34
C HIS A 21 -17.53 2.49 -3.09
N TYR A 22 -18.41 1.78 -2.40
CA TYR A 22 -19.61 1.21 -3.03
C TYR A 22 -20.49 2.29 -3.66
N PHE A 23 -20.72 3.39 -2.94
CA PHE A 23 -21.54 4.50 -3.42
C PHE A 23 -20.92 5.14 -4.67
N VAL A 24 -19.63 5.41 -4.67
CA VAL A 24 -18.93 6.03 -5.81
C VAL A 24 -18.83 5.08 -7.01
N ASN A 25 -18.65 3.78 -6.77
CA ASN A 25 -18.57 2.78 -7.82
C ASN A 25 -19.94 2.35 -8.38
N SER A 26 -21.05 2.74 -7.74
CA SER A 26 -22.41 2.48 -8.23
C SER A 26 -22.83 3.35 -9.43
N VAL A 27 -21.93 4.18 -9.97
CA VAL A 27 -22.21 4.94 -11.20
C VAL A 27 -22.33 3.94 -12.35
N GLU A 28 -23.52 3.86 -12.95
CA GLU A 28 -23.73 3.01 -14.13
C GLU A 28 -22.96 3.58 -15.33
N PRO A 29 -22.27 2.76 -16.12
CA PRO A 29 -21.70 3.21 -17.37
C PRO A 29 -22.85 3.60 -18.31
N GLU A 30 -22.88 4.87 -18.74
CA GLU A 30 -23.85 5.37 -19.71
C GLU A 30 -23.87 4.43 -20.92
N ILE A 31 -25.01 3.76 -21.11
CA ILE A 31 -25.24 2.85 -22.22
C ILE A 31 -25.25 3.70 -23.49
N VAL A 32 -24.11 3.74 -24.18
CA VAL A 32 -23.92 4.21 -25.56
C VAL A 32 -24.82 5.40 -25.91
N ALA A 33 -24.45 6.59 -25.41
CA ALA A 33 -25.02 7.83 -25.92
C ALA A 33 -24.81 7.85 -27.44
N SER A 34 -25.92 7.93 -28.18
CA SER A 34 -25.92 8.22 -29.61
C SER A 34 -25.05 9.47 -29.86
N PRO A 35 -24.31 9.57 -30.99
CA PRO A 35 -23.48 10.75 -31.28
C PRO A 35 -24.24 12.09 -31.36
N TYR A 36 -25.57 12.06 -31.20
CA TYR A 36 -26.46 13.23 -31.16
C TYR A 36 -27.10 13.51 -29.80
N SER A 37 -26.91 12.66 -28.79
CA SER A 37 -27.38 12.93 -27.43
C SER A 37 -26.22 13.54 -26.63
N THR A 38 -26.36 14.80 -26.24
CA THR A 38 -25.63 15.34 -25.09
C THR A 38 -25.91 14.41 -23.92
N ALA A 39 -24.90 13.63 -23.52
CA ALA A 39 -24.94 12.86 -22.29
C ALA A 39 -25.13 13.85 -21.13
N GLU A 40 -26.38 14.05 -20.71
CA GLU A 40 -26.67 14.76 -19.48
C GLU A 40 -26.22 13.85 -18.34
N THR A 41 -24.97 14.00 -17.92
CA THR A 41 -24.45 13.32 -16.73
C THR A 41 -25.37 13.67 -15.58
N ALA A 42 -26.04 12.66 -15.00
CA ALA A 42 -27.00 12.88 -13.94
C ALA A 42 -26.32 13.68 -12.80
N PRO A 43 -26.99 14.68 -12.19
CA PRO A 43 -26.42 15.46 -11.08
C PRO A 43 -25.90 14.59 -9.93
N LEU A 44 -26.47 13.40 -9.76
CA LEU A 44 -26.01 12.40 -8.79
C LEU A 44 -24.62 11.83 -9.12
N ASP A 45 -24.29 11.65 -10.40
CA ASP A 45 -23.00 11.11 -10.81
C ASP A 45 -21.90 12.17 -10.75
N GLU A 46 -22.25 13.45 -11.02
CA GLU A 46 -21.36 14.58 -10.73
C GLU A 46 -21.12 14.73 -9.23
N PHE A 47 -22.16 14.55 -8.41
CA PHE A 47 -22.05 14.51 -6.95
C PHE A 47 -21.16 13.36 -6.46
N LYS A 48 -21.35 12.13 -6.98
CA LYS A 48 -20.52 10.97 -6.61
C LYS A 48 -19.04 11.21 -6.94
N ARG A 49 -18.74 11.82 -8.09
CA ARG A 49 -17.36 12.14 -8.52
C ARG A 49 -16.73 13.27 -7.69
N SER A 50 -17.52 14.24 -7.21
CA SER A 50 -17.03 15.37 -6.42
C SER A 50 -16.97 15.10 -4.91
N LEU A 51 -17.79 14.19 -4.38
CA LEU A 51 -17.92 13.94 -2.94
C LEU A 51 -16.61 13.49 -2.28
N LEU A 52 -15.88 12.58 -2.91
CA LEU A 52 -14.64 12.03 -2.34
C LEU A 52 -13.53 13.09 -2.27
N PRO A 53 -13.13 13.75 -3.38
CA PRO A 53 -12.09 14.78 -3.35
C PRO A 53 -12.47 15.98 -2.46
N MET A 54 -13.71 16.48 -2.57
CA MET A 54 -14.07 17.75 -1.94
C MET A 54 -14.39 17.66 -0.44
N LEU A 55 -15.07 16.59 0.01
CA LEU A 55 -15.64 16.56 1.36
C LEU A 55 -14.82 15.74 2.34
N LEU A 56 -14.20 14.66 1.86
CA LEU A 56 -13.68 13.60 2.73
C LEU A 56 -12.19 13.35 2.56
N GLN A 57 -11.58 13.61 1.40
CA GLN A 57 -10.17 13.31 1.15
C GLN A 57 -9.27 13.88 2.25
N LYS A 58 -9.30 15.20 2.48
CA LYS A 58 -8.50 15.84 3.53
C LYS A 58 -8.77 15.27 4.93
N LYS A 59 -10.04 15.04 5.27
CA LYS A 59 -10.43 14.51 6.59
C LYS A 59 -9.91 13.09 6.81
N ILE A 60 -10.04 12.23 5.79
CA ILE A 60 -9.54 10.85 5.82
C ILE A 60 -8.01 10.86 5.89
N TYR A 61 -7.35 11.69 5.08
CA TYR A 61 -5.90 11.81 5.08
C TYR A 61 -5.37 12.20 6.46
N CYS A 62 -5.86 13.31 7.03
CA CYS A 62 -5.44 13.77 8.36
C CYS A 62 -5.74 12.73 9.45
N TYR A 63 -6.89 12.04 9.37
CA TYR A 63 -7.25 10.98 10.30
C TYR A 63 -6.24 9.81 10.24
N LEU A 64 -5.89 9.36 9.04
CA LEU A 64 -4.94 8.28 8.84
C LEU A 64 -3.51 8.68 9.25
N ARG A 65 -3.04 9.88 8.87
CA ARG A 65 -1.74 10.43 9.28
C ARG A 65 -1.59 10.49 10.80
N HIS A 66 -2.58 11.08 11.49
CA HIS A 66 -2.61 11.12 12.96
C HIS A 66 -2.60 9.71 13.56
N GLY A 67 -3.34 8.78 12.95
CA GLY A 67 -3.32 7.37 13.30
C GLY A 67 -1.91 6.76 13.16
N PHE A 68 -1.24 6.92 12.03
CA PHE A 68 0.08 6.34 11.79
C PHE A 68 1.16 6.90 12.72
N GLU A 69 1.11 8.21 13.00
CA GLU A 69 2.04 8.90 13.91
C GLU A 69 1.84 8.49 15.37
N ARG A 70 0.58 8.41 15.84
CA ARG A 70 0.28 8.30 17.28
C ARG A 70 -0.07 6.90 17.76
N TRP A 71 -0.51 6.00 16.87
CA TRP A 71 -0.99 4.69 17.29
C TRP A 71 0.15 3.86 17.94
N PRO A 72 -0.10 3.15 19.06
CA PRO A 72 0.90 2.31 19.72
C PRO A 72 1.52 1.26 18.79
N LEU A 73 2.79 0.91 18.97
CA LEU A 73 3.54 -0.08 18.16
C LEU A 73 3.10 -1.54 18.39
N ASP A 74 1.88 -1.76 18.87
CA ASP A 74 1.31 -3.07 19.12
C ASP A 74 0.48 -3.59 17.93
N SER A 75 -0.04 -4.80 18.06
CA SER A 75 -0.83 -5.48 17.05
C SER A 75 -2.19 -4.82 16.75
N SER A 76 -2.68 -3.92 17.62
CA SER A 76 -3.93 -3.20 17.38
C SER A 76 -3.81 -2.21 16.21
N PHE A 77 -2.58 -1.78 15.87
CA PHE A 77 -2.29 -0.96 14.69
C PHE A 77 -2.83 -1.58 13.39
N ARG A 78 -2.97 -2.91 13.34
CA ARG A 78 -3.60 -3.61 12.23
C ARG A 78 -4.94 -2.99 11.84
N LEU A 79 -5.71 -2.47 12.79
CA LEU A 79 -7.00 -1.86 12.50
C LEU A 79 -6.86 -0.54 11.73
N MET A 80 -5.90 0.29 12.09
CA MET A 80 -5.58 1.53 11.38
C MET A 80 -5.03 1.23 9.98
N LEU A 81 -4.10 0.28 9.90
CA LEU A 81 -3.54 -0.21 8.63
C LEU A 81 -4.65 -0.68 7.68
N GLU A 82 -5.53 -1.54 8.17
CA GLU A 82 -6.63 -2.11 7.38
C GLU A 82 -7.66 -1.06 6.95
N THR A 83 -7.74 0.07 7.68
CA THR A 83 -8.56 1.23 7.31
C THR A 83 -7.93 2.00 6.17
N TRP A 84 -6.61 2.23 6.24
CA TRP A 84 -5.84 2.79 5.12
C TRP A 84 -5.92 1.90 3.87
N LEU A 85 -5.70 0.59 4.01
CA LEU A 85 -5.81 -0.36 2.90
C LEU A 85 -7.23 -0.41 2.31
N THR A 86 -8.27 -0.19 3.12
CA THR A 86 -9.64 -0.03 2.60
C THR A 86 -9.77 1.19 1.70
N PHE A 87 -9.19 2.34 2.07
CA PHE A 87 -9.26 3.56 1.27
C PHE A 87 -8.54 3.45 -0.08
N ILE A 88 -7.33 2.90 -0.07
CA ILE A 88 -6.45 2.91 -1.26
C ILE A 88 -6.82 1.84 -2.30
N GLN A 89 -7.76 0.94 -1.98
CA GLN A 89 -8.17 -0.18 -2.83
C GLN A 89 -9.66 -0.10 -3.25
N PRO A 90 -10.08 0.96 -3.98
CA PRO A 90 -11.48 1.15 -4.38
C PRO A 90 -12.00 0.01 -5.26
N TRP A 91 -11.13 -0.67 -6.01
CA TRP A 91 -11.46 -1.79 -6.90
C TRP A 91 -12.03 -3.02 -6.19
N ARG A 92 -11.91 -3.10 -4.87
CA ARG A 92 -12.49 -4.18 -4.05
C ARG A 92 -13.99 -4.01 -3.80
N TYR A 93 -14.56 -2.85 -4.15
CA TYR A 93 -15.92 -2.45 -3.76
C TYR A 93 -16.77 -2.10 -4.99
N LYS A 94 -16.82 -3.00 -5.99
CA LYS A 94 -17.60 -2.80 -7.23
C LYS A 94 -19.06 -3.25 -7.12
N ASP A 95 -19.31 -4.34 -6.41
CA ASP A 95 -20.63 -4.97 -6.32
C ASP A 95 -21.06 -5.13 -4.85
N PRO A 96 -22.09 -4.42 -4.39
CA PRO A 96 -22.60 -4.54 -3.02
C PRO A 96 -23.38 -5.84 -2.78
N GLU A 97 -23.93 -6.47 -3.83
CA GLU A 97 -24.73 -7.70 -3.73
C GLU A 97 -23.84 -8.95 -3.67
N ASN A 98 -22.63 -8.87 -4.22
CA ASN A 98 -21.66 -9.96 -4.22
C ASN A 98 -20.61 -9.81 -3.10
N ILE A 99 -21.06 -9.74 -1.84
CA ILE A 99 -20.16 -9.67 -0.66
C ILE A 99 -19.18 -10.86 -0.64
N SER A 100 -19.56 -12.02 -1.19
CA SER A 100 -18.69 -13.19 -1.38
C SER A 100 -17.47 -12.92 -2.26
N GLN A 101 -17.56 -12.01 -3.25
CA GLN A 101 -16.42 -11.59 -4.06
C GLN A 101 -15.46 -10.63 -3.33
N GLN A 102 -15.85 -10.03 -2.19
CA GLN A 102 -14.91 -9.22 -1.38
C GLN A 102 -13.71 -10.04 -0.88
N HIS A 103 -13.91 -11.36 -0.73
CA HIS A 103 -12.89 -12.32 -0.34
C HIS A 103 -12.15 -12.95 -1.53
N LYS A 104 -12.64 -12.76 -2.76
CA LYS A 104 -11.93 -13.22 -3.95
C LYS A 104 -10.71 -12.31 -4.12
N GLU A 105 -9.53 -12.90 -4.16
CA GLU A 105 -8.30 -12.12 -4.23
C GLU A 105 -8.26 -11.33 -5.54
N THR A 106 -8.00 -10.02 -5.45
CA THR A 106 -7.80 -9.20 -6.64
C THR A 106 -6.51 -9.66 -7.33
N GLU A 107 -6.62 -10.11 -8.57
CA GLU A 107 -5.47 -10.61 -9.33
C GLU A 107 -4.66 -9.49 -9.99
N ARG A 108 -5.30 -8.37 -10.37
CA ARG A 108 -4.69 -7.23 -11.05
C ARG A 108 -5.45 -5.93 -10.79
N VAL A 109 -4.76 -4.79 -10.88
CA VAL A 109 -5.38 -3.46 -10.92
C VAL A 109 -5.50 -2.99 -12.37
N ASP A 110 -6.74 -2.69 -12.78
CA ASP A 110 -7.11 -2.23 -14.13
C ASP A 110 -6.85 -0.73 -14.32
N ASP A 111 -6.54 -0.30 -15.55
CA ASP A 111 -6.18 1.09 -15.88
C ASP A 111 -7.28 2.12 -15.58
N VAL A 112 -8.53 1.68 -15.45
CA VAL A 112 -9.67 2.52 -15.03
C VAL A 112 -9.45 3.19 -13.66
N TRP A 113 -8.58 2.62 -12.82
CA TRP A 113 -8.25 3.15 -11.49
C TRP A 113 -7.15 4.19 -11.50
N PHE A 114 -6.46 4.41 -12.63
CA PHE A 114 -5.37 5.37 -12.72
C PHE A 114 -5.78 6.79 -12.27
N PRO A 115 -6.94 7.36 -12.68
CA PRO A 115 -7.36 8.68 -12.20
C PRO A 115 -7.52 8.74 -10.69
N PHE A 116 -8.11 7.71 -10.07
CA PHE A 116 -8.24 7.65 -8.61
C PHE A 116 -6.88 7.60 -7.92
N ILE A 117 -5.95 6.76 -8.43
CA ILE A 117 -4.61 6.61 -7.86
C ILE A 117 -3.85 7.94 -7.94
N ARG A 118 -3.90 8.58 -9.11
CA ARG A 118 -3.33 9.89 -9.37
C ARG A 118 -3.88 10.94 -8.42
N ASP A 119 -5.21 11.02 -8.29
CA ASP A 119 -5.86 12.04 -7.46
C ASP A 119 -5.74 11.76 -5.96
N ASN A 120 -5.18 10.61 -5.55
CA ASN A 120 -4.95 10.27 -4.15
C ASN A 120 -3.50 9.86 -3.90
N PHE A 121 -2.55 10.36 -4.70
CA PHE A 121 -1.18 9.85 -4.75
C PHE A 121 -0.48 9.85 -3.37
N LEU A 122 -0.69 10.88 -2.54
CA LEU A 122 -0.10 10.96 -1.20
C LEU A 122 -0.58 9.87 -0.23
N PHE A 123 -1.76 9.30 -0.45
CA PHE A 123 -2.21 8.13 0.31
C PHE A 123 -1.41 6.88 -0.03
N TYR A 124 -0.75 6.85 -1.19
CA TYR A 124 0.07 5.74 -1.63
C TYR A 124 1.53 5.95 -1.31
N SER A 125 2.07 7.15 -1.54
CA SER A 125 3.50 7.43 -1.36
C SER A 125 3.85 7.87 0.07
N ALA A 126 3.33 8.99 0.53
CA ALA A 126 3.66 9.54 1.85
C ALA A 126 3.23 8.62 3.01
N MET A 127 2.04 8.00 2.92
CA MET A 127 1.58 7.03 3.91
C MET A 127 2.40 5.72 3.89
N PHE A 128 2.90 5.30 2.72
CA PHE A 128 3.77 4.14 2.63
C PHE A 128 5.14 4.43 3.27
N GLU A 129 5.67 5.63 3.10
CA GLU A 129 6.89 6.03 3.79
C GLU A 129 6.70 5.99 5.32
N GLU A 130 5.62 6.57 5.85
CA GLU A 130 5.30 6.47 7.27
C GLU A 130 5.16 5.03 7.74
N PHE A 131 4.52 4.18 6.93
CA PHE A 131 4.42 2.76 7.19
C PHE A 131 5.81 2.12 7.31
N VAL A 132 6.72 2.40 6.37
CA VAL A 132 8.09 1.86 6.38
C VAL A 132 8.84 2.32 7.62
N GLN A 133 8.79 3.62 7.97
CA GLN A 133 9.43 4.15 9.18
C GLN A 133 8.89 3.47 10.45
N ARG A 134 7.59 3.18 10.48
CA ARG A 134 6.96 2.44 11.56
C ARG A 134 7.38 0.97 11.58
N ALA A 135 7.43 0.30 10.43
CA ALA A 135 7.80 -1.11 10.30
C ALA A 135 9.24 -1.37 10.76
N LYS A 136 10.17 -0.42 10.51
CA LYS A 136 11.55 -0.46 11.04
C LYS A 136 11.62 -0.56 12.57
N ARG A 137 10.56 -0.15 13.28
CA ARG A 137 10.46 -0.18 14.75
C ARG A 137 9.68 -1.39 15.27
N MET A 138 9.10 -2.21 14.39
CA MET A 138 8.31 -3.38 14.77
C MET A 138 9.18 -4.63 14.90
N HIS A 139 8.89 -5.48 15.88
CA HIS A 139 9.54 -6.78 16.01
C HIS A 139 8.92 -7.78 15.03
N LEU A 140 9.71 -8.23 14.05
CA LEU A 140 9.30 -9.18 13.00
C LEU A 140 9.12 -10.62 13.50
N THR A 141 9.49 -10.90 14.74
CA THR A 141 9.27 -12.19 15.41
C THR A 141 7.80 -12.43 15.77
N SER A 142 6.97 -11.38 15.79
CA SER A 142 5.54 -11.49 16.06
C SER A 142 4.75 -11.84 14.79
N LEU A 143 3.91 -12.87 14.86
CA LEU A 143 2.99 -13.26 13.78
C LEU A 143 2.11 -12.10 13.32
N GLN A 144 1.64 -11.25 14.24
CA GLN A 144 0.78 -10.12 13.89
C GLN A 144 1.55 -9.03 13.12
N HIS A 145 2.79 -8.75 13.49
CA HIS A 145 3.62 -7.76 12.80
C HIS A 145 4.08 -8.26 11.43
N ALA A 146 4.51 -9.52 11.34
CA ALA A 146 4.84 -10.16 10.06
C ALA A 146 3.65 -10.11 9.10
N TYR A 147 2.44 -10.41 9.60
CA TYR A 147 1.22 -10.29 8.81
C TYR A 147 0.93 -8.84 8.36
N ILE A 148 1.08 -7.85 9.23
CA ILE A 148 0.86 -6.42 8.88
C ILE A 148 1.74 -6.01 7.69
N ILE A 149 3.02 -6.36 7.70
CA ILE A 149 3.96 -6.00 6.64
C ILE A 149 3.66 -6.76 5.36
N PHE A 150 3.39 -8.07 5.47
CA PHE A 150 2.93 -8.88 4.36
C PHE A 150 1.70 -8.29 3.66
N ARG A 151 0.71 -7.81 4.43
CA ARG A 151 -0.51 -7.23 3.86
C ARG A 151 -0.23 -5.99 3.02
N VAL A 152 0.65 -5.10 3.47
CA VAL A 152 1.03 -3.91 2.69
C VAL A 152 1.79 -4.34 1.43
N ALA A 153 2.80 -5.19 1.58
CA ALA A 153 3.61 -5.65 0.46
C ALA A 153 2.74 -6.30 -0.63
N LYS A 154 1.83 -7.20 -0.24
CA LYS A 154 0.89 -7.86 -1.16
C LYS A 154 0.01 -6.89 -1.93
N VAL A 155 -0.49 -5.82 -1.30
CA VAL A 155 -1.33 -4.83 -1.97
C VAL A 155 -0.52 -4.00 -2.96
N PHE A 156 0.66 -3.55 -2.55
CA PHE A 156 1.51 -2.71 -3.40
C PHE A 156 2.12 -3.48 -4.58
N SER A 157 2.33 -4.79 -4.45
CA SER A 157 2.84 -5.64 -5.53
C SER A 157 1.76 -6.15 -6.48
N LEU A 158 0.50 -5.72 -6.37
CA LEU A 158 -0.56 -6.16 -7.27
C LEU A 158 -0.18 -5.84 -8.73
N PRO A 159 -0.32 -6.78 -9.68
CA PRO A 159 -0.03 -6.51 -11.09
C PRO A 159 -0.71 -5.24 -11.60
N GLY A 160 0.02 -4.44 -12.39
CA GLY A 160 -0.44 -3.15 -12.92
C GLY A 160 -0.29 -1.97 -11.95
N PHE A 161 -0.37 -2.21 -10.65
CA PHE A 161 -0.38 -1.15 -9.65
C PHE A 161 0.98 -0.42 -9.48
N PRO A 162 2.13 -1.12 -9.36
CA PRO A 162 3.44 -0.45 -9.35
C PRO A 162 3.68 0.44 -10.57
N GLN A 163 3.25 0.01 -11.76
CA GLN A 163 3.42 0.75 -13.00
C GLN A 163 2.63 2.07 -12.96
N MET A 164 1.40 2.04 -12.45
CA MET A 164 0.58 3.24 -12.27
C MET A 164 1.22 4.20 -11.26
N LEU A 165 1.72 3.70 -10.12
CA LEU A 165 2.39 4.55 -9.13
C LEU A 165 3.64 5.24 -9.68
N ARG A 166 4.49 4.49 -10.41
CA ARG A 166 5.67 5.05 -11.09
C ARG A 166 5.29 6.09 -12.12
N GLU A 167 4.22 5.86 -12.87
CA GLU A 167 3.76 6.80 -13.88
C GLU A 167 3.26 8.12 -13.24
N VAL A 168 2.48 8.04 -12.16
CA VAL A 168 2.05 9.24 -11.42
C VAL A 168 3.26 10.00 -10.86
N GLU A 169 4.21 9.30 -10.24
CA GLU A 169 5.44 9.92 -9.73
C GLU A 169 6.27 10.55 -10.86
N ARG A 170 6.45 9.86 -12.00
CA ARG A 170 7.16 10.38 -13.16
C ARG A 170 6.51 11.66 -13.71
N LEU A 171 5.18 11.72 -13.74
CA LEU A 171 4.44 12.89 -14.18
C LEU A 171 4.60 14.09 -13.22
N MET A 172 4.84 13.87 -11.93
CA MET A 172 5.17 14.95 -10.98
C MET A 172 6.43 15.70 -11.41
N TYR A 173 7.48 14.97 -11.79
CA TYR A 173 8.80 15.55 -12.06
C TYR A 173 8.99 16.04 -13.49
N ASN A 174 8.42 15.35 -14.48
CA ASN A 174 8.68 15.66 -15.89
C ASN A 174 8.03 16.96 -16.39
N SER A 175 7.03 17.51 -15.68
CA SER A 175 6.40 18.78 -16.07
C SER A 175 7.29 20.00 -15.80
N GLY A 176 8.38 19.85 -15.04
CA GLY A 176 9.38 20.90 -14.84
C GLY A 176 10.30 21.14 -16.05
N TYR A 177 10.35 20.20 -17.01
CA TYR A 177 11.27 20.26 -18.16
C TYR A 177 10.58 20.54 -19.51
N ARG A 178 9.24 20.61 -19.55
CA ARG A 178 8.48 20.95 -20.77
C ARG A 178 8.28 22.45 -20.98
N GLN A 179 9.21 23.27 -20.50
CA GLN A 179 9.12 24.72 -20.59
C GLN A 179 10.24 25.32 -21.44
N HIS A 180 10.61 24.68 -22.57
CA HIS A 180 11.28 25.32 -23.72
C HIS A 180 11.61 24.29 -24.81
N GLN A 181 10.61 23.82 -25.58
CA GLN A 181 10.80 23.46 -27.00
C GLN A 181 9.45 23.17 -27.67
N ASP A 182 9.14 24.07 -28.61
CA ASP A 182 8.39 23.86 -29.85
C ASP A 182 6.85 23.78 -29.84
N LEU A 183 6.27 24.92 -30.25
CA LEU A 183 5.38 25.09 -31.41
C LEU A 183 4.15 24.17 -31.52
N GLY A 184 2.98 24.75 -31.25
CA GLY A 184 1.78 24.52 -32.09
C GLY A 184 1.00 23.23 -31.85
N GLY A 185 0.66 22.88 -30.61
CA GLY A 185 -0.26 21.79 -30.31
C GLY A 185 -1.15 22.10 -29.11
N SER A 186 -2.35 22.60 -29.36
CA SER A 186 -3.39 22.83 -28.35
C SER A 186 -4.01 21.49 -27.92
N CYS A 187 -3.42 20.85 -26.91
CA CYS A 187 -4.10 19.86 -26.08
C CYS A 187 -4.11 20.41 -24.67
N ILE A 188 -5.27 20.90 -24.19
CA ILE A 188 -5.46 21.30 -22.78
C ILE A 188 -5.48 20.01 -21.94
N ALA A 189 -4.33 19.37 -21.75
CA ALA A 189 -4.16 18.40 -20.70
C ALA A 189 -3.98 19.20 -19.39
N PRO A 190 -4.73 18.88 -18.31
CA PRO A 190 -4.54 19.57 -17.04
C PRO A 190 -3.07 19.43 -16.60
N ASP A 191 -2.47 20.53 -16.12
CA ASP A 191 -1.12 20.48 -15.55
C ASP A 191 -1.15 19.59 -14.31
N LEU A 192 -0.76 18.34 -14.50
CA LEU A 192 -0.85 17.32 -13.47
C LEU A 192 0.09 17.61 -12.29
N THR A 193 1.17 18.34 -12.53
CA THR A 193 2.06 18.81 -11.47
C THR A 193 1.41 19.93 -10.66
N ALA A 194 0.56 20.77 -11.27
CA ALA A 194 -0.25 21.73 -10.51
C ALA A 194 -1.25 21.02 -9.61
N ILE A 195 -1.96 19.99 -10.09
CA ILE A 195 -2.92 19.20 -9.28
C ILE A 195 -2.22 18.61 -8.06
N LEU A 196 -1.06 17.98 -8.25
CA LEU A 196 -0.37 17.31 -7.14
C LEU A 196 0.32 18.31 -6.18
N ARG A 197 0.77 19.47 -6.67
CA ARG A 197 1.23 20.57 -5.80
C ARG A 197 0.10 21.12 -4.93
N VAL A 198 -1.10 21.27 -5.50
CA VAL A 198 -2.29 21.65 -4.75
C VAL A 198 -2.61 20.58 -3.70
N GLN A 199 -2.53 19.30 -4.05
CA GLN A 199 -2.74 18.22 -3.08
C GLN A 199 -1.74 18.24 -1.92
N ILE A 200 -0.45 18.45 -2.19
CA ILE A 200 0.56 18.60 -1.13
C ILE A 200 0.22 19.81 -0.25
N SER A 201 -0.08 20.96 -0.85
CA SER A 201 -0.45 22.16 -0.11
C SER A 201 -1.72 22.00 0.73
N ASP A 202 -2.68 21.21 0.26
CA ASP A 202 -3.97 21.02 0.93
C ASP A 202 -3.92 19.96 2.03
N LEU A 203 -3.13 18.90 1.84
CA LEU A 203 -3.11 17.71 2.69
C LEU A 203 -1.94 17.70 3.68
N GLU A 204 -0.81 18.28 3.33
CA GLU A 204 0.42 18.25 4.13
C GLU A 204 0.75 19.61 4.75
N ARG A 205 1.73 19.61 5.66
CA ARG A 205 2.20 20.83 6.31
C ARG A 205 3.09 21.65 5.36
N PRO A 206 3.21 22.98 5.57
CA PRO A 206 4.04 23.84 4.69
C PRO A 206 5.53 23.45 4.62
N ASP A 207 6.04 22.76 5.63
CA ASP A 207 7.41 22.26 5.73
C ASP A 207 7.60 20.85 5.13
N PHE A 208 6.53 20.24 4.62
CA PHE A 208 6.57 18.90 4.06
C PHE A 208 7.43 18.85 2.79
N GLN A 209 8.43 17.97 2.80
CA GLN A 209 9.25 17.66 1.63
C GLN A 209 8.92 16.26 1.16
N TYR A 210 8.39 16.17 -0.06
CA TYR A 210 8.05 14.89 -0.65
C TYR A 210 9.31 14.08 -0.99
N ILE A 211 9.38 12.84 -0.50
CA ILE A 211 10.42 11.87 -0.83
C ILE A 211 9.88 10.88 -1.86
N ASN A 212 10.68 10.63 -2.89
CA ASN A 212 10.30 9.73 -3.98
C ASN A 212 10.16 8.29 -3.51
N LEU A 213 8.98 7.72 -3.75
CA LEU A 213 8.69 6.32 -3.52
C LEU A 213 9.61 5.43 -4.38
N PHE A 214 9.85 5.78 -5.65
CA PHE A 214 10.79 5.05 -6.54
C PHE A 214 12.10 5.82 -6.77
N GLY A 215 12.52 6.59 -5.76
CA GLY A 215 13.79 7.32 -5.79
C GLY A 215 14.99 6.45 -5.40
N ARG A 216 16.19 6.92 -5.76
CA ARG A 216 17.46 6.23 -5.44
C ARG A 216 17.66 5.92 -3.96
N GLN A 217 17.16 6.78 -3.07
CA GLN A 217 17.26 6.57 -1.62
C GLN A 217 16.44 5.35 -1.20
N THR A 218 15.19 5.28 -1.66
CA THR A 218 14.29 4.16 -1.38
C THR A 218 14.86 2.86 -1.95
N ASP A 219 15.37 2.88 -3.19
CA ASP A 219 16.05 1.73 -3.79
C ASP A 219 17.22 1.22 -2.92
N ALA A 220 18.08 2.12 -2.43
CA ALA A 220 19.20 1.76 -1.56
C ALA A 220 18.73 1.13 -0.23
N GLU A 221 17.68 1.68 0.38
CA GLU A 221 17.09 1.13 1.61
C GLU A 221 16.50 -0.27 1.39
N ILE A 222 15.86 -0.51 0.24
CA ILE A 222 15.29 -1.82 -0.11
C ILE A 222 16.38 -2.83 -0.38
N HIS A 223 17.44 -2.44 -1.10
CA HIS A 223 18.60 -3.30 -1.32
C HIS A 223 19.28 -3.68 0.00
N ALA A 224 19.45 -2.72 0.92
CA ALA A 224 20.01 -2.99 2.25
C ALA A 224 19.11 -3.93 3.07
N ALA A 225 17.78 -3.70 3.04
CA ALA A 225 16.81 -4.55 3.74
C ALA A 225 16.79 -5.98 3.17
N LYS A 226 16.87 -6.12 1.84
CA LYS A 226 16.98 -7.40 1.15
C LYS A 226 18.25 -8.14 1.59
N SER A 227 19.42 -7.48 1.53
CA SER A 227 20.69 -8.09 1.91
C SER A 227 20.76 -8.46 3.39
N ALA A 228 20.16 -7.66 4.29
CA ALA A 228 20.08 -7.99 5.70
C ALA A 228 19.24 -9.25 5.95
N LEU A 229 18.15 -9.40 5.20
CA LEU A 229 17.29 -10.57 5.32
C LEU A 229 17.93 -11.82 4.67
N GLU A 230 18.59 -11.68 3.51
CA GLU A 230 19.37 -12.75 2.89
C GLU A 230 20.54 -13.19 3.79
N ALA A 231 21.24 -12.27 4.45
CA ALA A 231 22.30 -12.60 5.41
C ALA A 231 21.77 -13.35 6.64
N THR A 232 20.58 -12.97 7.12
CA THR A 232 19.88 -13.70 8.20
C THR A 232 19.50 -15.13 7.77
N VAL A 233 19.32 -15.37 6.47
CA VAL A 233 19.06 -16.69 5.87
C VAL A 233 20.36 -17.48 5.60
N GLN A 234 21.47 -16.81 5.29
CA GLN A 234 22.78 -17.42 4.92
C GLN A 234 23.76 -17.66 6.08
N GLU A 235 23.52 -17.14 7.28
CA GLU A 235 24.40 -17.39 8.44
C GLU A 235 24.53 -18.85 8.97
N PRO A 236 23.81 -19.91 8.52
CA PRO A 236 24.06 -21.26 9.02
C PRO A 236 25.10 -22.06 8.19
N GLU A 237 25.65 -21.53 7.10
CA GLU A 237 26.38 -22.36 6.12
C GLU A 237 27.79 -22.83 6.49
N LYS A 238 28.38 -22.43 7.64
CA LYS A 238 29.76 -22.85 7.96
C LYS A 238 29.92 -24.21 8.65
N LYS A 239 28.86 -24.99 8.88
CA LYS A 239 29.02 -26.39 9.31
C LYS A 239 27.97 -27.33 8.72
N SER A 240 28.50 -28.36 8.05
CA SER A 240 27.88 -29.65 7.71
C SER A 240 27.20 -29.75 6.34
N GLU A 241 27.96 -30.31 5.41
CA GLU A 241 27.55 -30.90 4.13
C GLU A 241 26.49 -31.99 4.32
N LYS A 242 25.22 -31.58 4.42
CA LYS A 242 24.07 -32.32 3.89
C LYS A 242 23.09 -31.28 3.37
N SER A 243 22.90 -31.31 2.05
CA SER A 243 21.90 -30.61 1.23
C SER A 243 20.90 -29.73 2.00
N GLY A 244 20.86 -28.46 1.60
CA GLY A 244 20.04 -27.38 2.16
C GLY A 244 18.61 -27.78 2.55
N PHE A 245 18.09 -27.06 3.55
CA PHE A 245 16.86 -27.31 4.32
C PHE A 245 16.92 -28.40 5.39
N ALA A 246 17.66 -29.51 5.22
CA ALA A 246 17.68 -30.56 6.27
C ALA A 246 18.34 -30.11 7.58
N ALA A 247 19.39 -29.29 7.53
CA ALA A 247 20.08 -28.80 8.74
C ALA A 247 19.25 -27.81 9.57
N PHE A 248 18.33 -27.07 8.93
CA PHE A 248 17.40 -26.17 9.63
C PHE A 248 16.20 -26.93 10.22
N PHE A 249 15.77 -28.00 9.56
CA PHE A 249 14.79 -28.95 10.12
C PHE A 249 15.39 -29.83 11.22
N ASP A 250 16.71 -30.08 11.22
CA ASP A 250 17.41 -30.74 12.34
C ASP A 250 17.54 -29.82 13.57
N MET A 251 17.28 -28.52 13.44
CA MET A 251 17.16 -27.68 14.64
C MET A 251 15.91 -28.04 15.44
N SER A 252 14.89 -28.68 14.84
CA SER A 252 13.75 -29.21 15.61
C SER A 252 14.16 -30.33 16.58
N SER A 253 15.27 -31.04 16.32
CA SER A 253 15.80 -32.08 17.21
C SER A 253 16.64 -31.48 18.35
N TYR A 254 17.23 -30.30 18.14
CA TYR A 254 17.86 -29.48 19.20
C TYR A 254 16.86 -28.61 19.98
N PHE A 255 15.67 -28.34 19.43
CA PHE A 255 14.61 -27.56 20.07
C PHE A 255 13.71 -28.37 21.01
N GLU A 256 13.82 -29.70 20.98
CA GLU A 256 13.06 -30.57 21.89
C GLU A 256 13.54 -30.41 23.36
N ASP A 257 14.79 -29.99 23.56
CA ASP A 257 15.41 -29.84 24.90
C ASP A 257 15.44 -28.39 25.43
N ASN A 258 15.00 -27.40 24.64
CA ASN A 258 15.07 -25.99 25.03
C ASN A 258 13.73 -25.25 24.90
N SER A 259 12.68 -25.87 25.45
CA SER A 259 11.30 -25.35 25.62
C SER A 259 11.19 -24.04 26.42
N LYS A 260 12.30 -23.35 26.70
CA LYS A 260 12.35 -22.11 27.49
C LYS A 260 12.89 -20.89 26.73
N ALA A 261 13.40 -21.02 25.50
CA ALA A 261 14.05 -19.92 24.79
C ALA A 261 13.14 -19.09 23.87
N TYR A 262 12.03 -19.67 23.40
CA TYR A 262 11.04 -18.96 22.59
C TYR A 262 9.75 -18.88 23.38
N GLY A 263 9.51 -17.73 23.99
CA GLY A 263 8.28 -17.50 24.76
C GLY A 263 7.05 -17.87 23.94
N ASP A 264 6.26 -18.81 24.48
CA ASP A 264 4.84 -19.10 24.22
C ASP A 264 4.37 -19.32 22.76
N MET A 265 5.23 -19.25 21.74
CA MET A 265 4.82 -19.45 20.34
C MET A 265 4.90 -20.91 19.91
N SER A 266 3.83 -21.39 19.29
CA SER A 266 3.79 -22.72 18.70
C SER A 266 4.66 -22.83 17.44
N VAL A 267 5.14 -24.03 17.14
CA VAL A 267 5.90 -24.32 15.90
C VAL A 267 5.12 -23.92 14.64
N VAL A 268 3.79 -24.00 14.67
CA VAL A 268 2.91 -23.61 13.56
C VAL A 268 2.92 -22.09 13.35
N GLU A 269 2.97 -21.30 14.42
CA GLU A 269 3.00 -19.84 14.33
C GLU A 269 4.35 -19.34 13.80
N VAL A 270 5.45 -19.97 14.22
CA VAL A 270 6.78 -19.70 13.67
C VAL A 270 6.80 -19.93 12.16
N LYS A 271 6.24 -21.05 11.68
CA LYS A 271 6.13 -21.32 10.23
C LYS A 271 5.33 -20.24 9.49
N LYS A 272 4.25 -19.74 10.08
CA LYS A 272 3.44 -18.67 9.48
C LYS A 272 4.17 -17.33 9.44
N VAL A 273 4.93 -17.00 10.48
CA VAL A 273 5.80 -15.80 10.51
C VAL A 273 6.75 -15.84 9.33
N ILE A 274 7.50 -16.94 9.19
CA ILE A 274 8.49 -17.12 8.11
C ILE A 274 7.83 -16.97 6.75
N ASN A 275 6.74 -17.69 6.49
CA ASN A 275 6.02 -17.61 5.21
C ASN A 275 5.52 -16.18 4.89
N HIS A 276 5.05 -15.42 5.89
CA HIS A 276 4.66 -14.02 5.66
C HIS A 276 5.87 -13.13 5.32
N LEU A 277 7.01 -13.33 5.95
CA LEU A 277 8.23 -12.58 5.66
C LEU A 277 8.80 -12.91 4.28
N GLU A 278 8.83 -14.19 3.88
CA GLU A 278 9.26 -14.60 2.54
C GLU A 278 8.38 -14.02 1.42
N GLN A 279 7.06 -14.05 1.62
CA GLN A 279 6.12 -13.42 0.68
C GLN A 279 6.29 -11.91 0.63
N THR A 280 6.57 -11.27 1.78
CA THR A 280 6.85 -9.82 1.85
C THR A 280 8.04 -9.44 0.97
N VAL A 281 9.14 -10.19 1.06
CA VAL A 281 10.35 -9.96 0.24
C VAL A 281 10.02 -10.08 -1.24
N THR A 282 9.32 -11.16 -1.60
CA THR A 282 8.93 -11.42 -2.98
C THR A 282 8.11 -10.26 -3.55
N HIS A 283 7.13 -9.79 -2.77
CA HIS A 283 6.28 -8.66 -3.15
C HIS A 283 7.03 -7.33 -3.25
N PHE A 284 7.96 -7.04 -2.33
CA PHE A 284 8.78 -5.83 -2.45
C PHE A 284 9.76 -5.89 -3.62
N CYS A 285 10.38 -7.04 -3.88
CA CYS A 285 11.19 -7.24 -5.08
C CYS A 285 10.36 -6.99 -6.35
N GLN A 286 9.11 -7.45 -6.41
CA GLN A 286 8.20 -7.18 -7.53
C GLN A 286 7.83 -5.68 -7.65
N LEU A 287 7.52 -5.02 -6.53
CA LEU A 287 7.15 -3.60 -6.47
C LEU A 287 8.27 -2.70 -7.02
N PHE A 288 9.50 -2.93 -6.55
CA PHE A 288 10.66 -2.11 -6.87
C PHE A 288 11.50 -2.62 -8.05
N GLY A 289 11.14 -3.78 -8.63
CA GLY A 289 11.86 -4.35 -9.77
C GLY A 289 13.27 -4.86 -9.42
N VAL A 290 13.49 -5.23 -8.16
CA VAL A 290 14.76 -5.81 -7.70
C VAL A 290 14.75 -7.32 -7.96
N SER A 291 15.77 -7.83 -8.66
CA SER A 291 15.89 -9.28 -8.88
C SER A 291 16.13 -10.01 -7.56
N LEU A 292 15.32 -11.02 -7.26
CA LEU A 292 15.67 -12.04 -6.27
C LEU A 292 16.94 -12.73 -6.76
N SER A 293 18.01 -12.65 -5.99
CA SER A 293 19.16 -13.53 -6.16
C SER A 293 18.58 -14.93 -5.95
N ALA A 294 18.59 -15.77 -6.98
CA ALA A 294 18.13 -17.15 -6.83
C ALA A 294 18.94 -17.76 -5.69
N VAL A 295 18.27 -18.07 -4.58
CA VAL A 295 18.80 -18.94 -3.54
C VAL A 295 18.91 -20.30 -4.22
N ASN A 296 20.08 -20.57 -4.78
CA ASN A 296 20.48 -21.89 -5.28
C ASN A 296 21.22 -22.62 -4.17
#